data_AF-A0A7S3DPE0-F1
#
_entry.id   AF-A0A7S3DPE0-F1
#
_cell.length_a   1.000
_cell.length_b   1.000
_cell.length_c   1.000
_cell.angle_alpha   90.00
_cell.angle_beta   90.00
_cell.angle_gamma   90.00
#
_symmetry.space_group_name_H-M   'P 1'
#
loop_
_entity.id
_entity.type
_entity.pdbx_description
1 polymer ?
#
loop_
_entity_poly.entity_id
_entity_poly.type
_entity_poly.pdbx_seq_one_letter_code
_entity_poly.pdbx_strand_id
1 'polypeptide(L)'
;VTCSSSNKAQATLSDNQQEIKLATPQQLFGGMLNGNGQRWWYEVLFMCFNFDFIANPTWSHNPRPRLAYVMESEYILVEKITLVNSPYWSFSLDGNHLEVSHVDVVIDTSFQTSVVQVHEYVQHEHMGVSREDANPFYSPLLPAPRSTSPYRGQNVNHFATPVLPTPSLPTWKQVWNGIRYGGAWYLAGQALSELLGHNPLALNTDGIDPCGHDIYIHDGIITNSDDSIAVKPSRQNLPEWSILPNCTTDIVISQMTLSGFGASIGSVPPRTDVNCVDGVHFKDIYMPYTGRGIYVKSNGNDCQPPNKDDVKPTAIIKNILYEDVTMLEPQWWPIWIGPQQQQQPGDSLGLKCSLLYPIQDWCPSPDCATFENIALKNIHIEYNRIEKSLKDIALWPWVGSIQGNVTFPNMESVTFSEVSAKPINFLRPTLPWPFRVKGVKRSYLDCVGVQQGVQYETKPKTECLTIVNTPPILPAGDDDTSGVSDDGGENNDEL
;
A
#
# COMPACT_ATOMS: atom_id res chain seq x y z
N VAL A 1 -12.53 -20.70 1.06
CA VAL A 1 -13.34 -19.49 1.41
C VAL A 1 -14.17 -19.80 2.65
N THR A 2 -13.88 -19.16 3.78
CA THR A 2 -14.68 -19.28 5.01
C THR A 2 -15.60 -18.07 5.12
N CYS A 3 -16.91 -18.33 5.05
CA CYS A 3 -17.96 -17.33 5.13
C CYS A 3 -18.46 -17.17 6.56
N SER A 4 -18.75 -15.94 6.98
CA SER A 4 -19.39 -15.69 8.27
C SER A 4 -20.80 -16.28 8.27
N SER A 5 -21.29 -16.67 9.45
CA SER A 5 -22.54 -17.40 9.65
C SER A 5 -23.81 -16.68 9.15
N SER A 6 -23.72 -15.39 8.79
CA SER A 6 -24.84 -14.59 8.29
C SER A 6 -24.88 -14.41 6.77
N ASN A 7 -23.74 -14.53 6.07
CA ASN A 7 -23.65 -14.40 4.60
C ASN A 7 -23.01 -15.64 4.00
N LYS A 8 -23.84 -16.57 3.52
CA LYS A 8 -23.38 -17.76 2.81
C LYS A 8 -22.93 -17.37 1.40
N ALA A 9 -21.69 -16.90 1.22
CA ALA A 9 -21.11 -16.94 -0.11
C ALA A 9 -20.83 -18.42 -0.42
N GLN A 10 -21.43 -18.93 -1.51
CA GLN A 10 -21.05 -20.22 -2.06
C GLN A 10 -19.88 -19.98 -3.01
N ALA A 11 -18.76 -20.64 -2.73
CA ALA A 11 -17.71 -20.82 -3.72
C ALA A 11 -18.07 -22.07 -4.52
N THR A 12 -18.38 -21.93 -5.79
CA THR A 12 -18.55 -23.07 -6.69
C THR A 12 -17.25 -23.24 -7.45
N LEU A 13 -16.57 -24.38 -7.25
CA LEU A 13 -15.54 -24.86 -8.15
C LEU A 13 -16.25 -25.61 -9.27
N SER A 14 -16.08 -25.16 -10.51
CA SER A 14 -16.51 -25.92 -11.67
C SER A 14 -15.39 -26.88 -12.05
N ASP A 15 -15.67 -28.19 -12.11
CA ASP A 15 -14.66 -29.19 -12.49
C ASP A 15 -14.17 -29.02 -13.94
N ASN A 16 -14.87 -28.21 -14.76
CA ASN A 16 -14.61 -28.03 -16.19
C ASN A 16 -14.32 -26.59 -16.61
N GLN A 17 -14.44 -25.62 -15.70
CA GLN A 17 -14.10 -24.22 -15.94
C GLN A 17 -13.18 -23.84 -14.79
N GLN A 18 -11.96 -23.38 -15.08
CA GLN A 18 -10.99 -22.92 -14.08
C GLN A 18 -11.48 -21.60 -13.42
N GLU A 19 -12.69 -21.63 -12.89
CA GLU A 19 -13.47 -20.48 -12.44
C GLU A 19 -13.99 -20.74 -11.03
N ILE A 20 -13.73 -19.79 -10.13
CA ILE A 20 -14.30 -19.75 -8.79
C ILE A 20 -15.27 -18.57 -8.75
N LYS A 21 -16.57 -18.86 -8.82
CA LYS A 21 -17.62 -17.83 -8.68
C LYS A 21 -18.02 -17.69 -7.21
N LEU A 22 -18.03 -16.46 -6.70
CA LEU A 22 -18.57 -16.10 -5.38
C LEU A 22 -19.88 -15.30 -5.55
N ALA A 23 -21.03 -15.94 -5.32
CA ALA A 23 -22.33 -15.30 -5.48
C ALA A 23 -22.96 -14.90 -4.12
N THR A 24 -23.57 -13.72 -4.07
CA THR A 24 -24.39 -13.19 -2.95
C THR A 24 -25.64 -12.44 -3.47
N PRO A 25 -26.65 -12.19 -2.61
CA PRO A 25 -27.95 -11.69 -3.03
C PRO A 25 -27.94 -10.20 -3.41
N GLN A 26 -28.21 -9.92 -4.69
CA GLN A 26 -28.86 -8.79 -5.37
C GLN A 26 -28.67 -7.30 -4.93
N GLN A 27 -28.02 -6.95 -3.83
CA GLN A 27 -27.89 -5.54 -3.39
C GLN A 27 -26.48 -5.10 -2.99
N LEU A 28 -25.51 -5.99 -3.01
CA LEU A 28 -24.07 -5.65 -2.98
C LEU A 28 -23.47 -6.18 -4.29
N PHE A 29 -22.58 -5.42 -4.92
CA PHE A 29 -21.99 -5.66 -6.24
C PHE A 29 -21.08 -6.91 -6.32
N GLY A 30 -21.27 -7.90 -5.45
CA GLY A 30 -20.36 -9.04 -5.34
C GLY A 30 -20.42 -9.76 -4.00
N GLY A 31 -19.69 -10.88 -3.92
CA GLY A 31 -19.43 -11.59 -2.68
C GLY A 31 -18.60 -10.75 -1.71
N MET A 32 -18.95 -10.70 -0.42
CA MET A 32 -18.19 -9.97 0.59
C MET A 32 -17.37 -10.92 1.47
N LEU A 33 -16.07 -10.66 1.61
CA LEU A 33 -15.17 -11.33 2.54
C LEU A 33 -14.70 -10.34 3.61
N ASN A 34 -15.22 -10.46 4.83
CA ASN A 34 -14.84 -9.59 5.95
C ASN A 34 -13.81 -10.29 6.86
N GLY A 35 -12.61 -9.72 6.94
CA GLY A 35 -11.50 -10.24 7.75
C GLY A 35 -11.58 -9.91 9.23
N ASN A 36 -12.49 -9.02 9.65
CA ASN A 36 -12.63 -8.54 11.04
C ASN A 36 -11.29 -8.05 11.63
N GLY A 37 -10.54 -7.31 10.81
CA GLY A 37 -9.18 -6.84 11.07
C GLY A 37 -9.04 -5.95 12.29
N GLN A 38 -10.11 -5.29 12.74
CA GLN A 38 -10.11 -4.40 13.91
C GLN A 38 -9.50 -5.07 15.13
N ARG A 39 -9.84 -6.35 15.39
CA ARG A 39 -9.28 -7.11 16.50
C ARG A 39 -7.75 -7.16 16.44
N TRP A 40 -7.21 -7.43 15.26
CA TRP A 40 -5.79 -7.59 15.01
C TRP A 40 -5.03 -6.26 15.04
N TRP A 41 -5.63 -5.19 14.54
CA TRP A 41 -5.07 -3.85 14.54
C TRP A 41 -4.80 -3.35 15.98
N TYR A 42 -5.70 -3.66 16.92
CA TYR A 42 -5.47 -3.37 18.34
C TYR A 42 -4.37 -4.24 18.95
N GLU A 43 -4.31 -5.53 18.60
CA GLU A 43 -3.26 -6.42 19.11
C GLU A 43 -1.86 -5.93 18.74
N VAL A 44 -1.65 -5.39 17.52
CA VAL A 44 -0.36 -4.80 17.11
C VAL A 44 0.03 -3.61 17.98
N LEU A 45 -0.90 -2.70 18.31
CA LEU A 45 -0.62 -1.63 19.27
C LEU A 45 -0.12 -2.20 20.59
N PHE A 46 -0.85 -3.18 21.16
CA PHE A 46 -0.47 -3.76 22.44
C PHE A 46 0.84 -4.55 22.37
N MET A 47 1.17 -5.17 21.23
CA MET A 47 2.46 -5.83 21.02
C MET A 47 3.62 -4.82 21.03
N CYS A 48 3.46 -3.64 20.43
CA CYS A 48 4.45 -2.57 20.54
C CYS A 48 4.67 -2.10 22.00
N PHE A 49 3.69 -2.32 22.89
CA PHE A 49 3.78 -1.98 24.31
C PHE A 49 4.19 -3.14 25.22
N ASN A 50 4.22 -4.38 24.72
CA ASN A 50 4.60 -5.51 25.54
C ASN A 50 6.12 -5.57 25.68
N PHE A 51 6.63 -5.30 26.88
CA PHE A 51 8.07 -5.33 27.18
C PHE A 51 8.75 -6.65 26.82
N ASP A 52 8.01 -7.76 26.84
CA ASP A 52 8.52 -9.07 26.42
C ASP A 52 8.87 -9.12 24.92
N PHE A 53 8.21 -8.31 24.09
CA PHE A 53 8.55 -8.16 22.67
C PHE A 53 9.91 -7.46 22.49
N ILE A 54 10.16 -6.42 23.29
CA ILE A 54 11.47 -5.73 23.32
C ILE A 54 12.57 -6.67 23.82
N ALA A 55 12.25 -7.54 24.79
CA ALA A 55 13.20 -8.47 25.38
C ALA A 55 13.48 -9.71 24.52
N ASN A 56 12.62 -10.04 23.54
CA ASN A 56 12.73 -11.26 22.75
C ASN A 56 12.44 -11.01 21.25
N PRO A 57 13.40 -10.42 20.51
CA PRO A 57 13.24 -10.00 19.10
C PRO A 57 13.12 -11.15 18.10
N THR A 58 12.97 -12.40 18.56
CA THR A 58 12.80 -13.58 17.71
C THR A 58 11.40 -13.69 17.10
N TRP A 59 10.44 -12.85 17.53
CA TRP A 59 9.13 -12.72 16.91
C TRP A 59 9.22 -11.86 15.64
N SER A 60 9.94 -12.33 14.64
CA SER A 60 10.05 -11.71 13.32
C SER A 60 8.77 -11.85 12.47
N HIS A 61 7.72 -12.45 13.01
CA HIS A 61 6.48 -12.72 12.27
C HIS A 61 5.34 -11.85 12.78
N ASN A 62 4.81 -11.02 11.88
CA ASN A 62 3.54 -10.35 12.08
C ASN A 62 2.45 -11.43 12.20
N PRO A 63 1.77 -11.57 13.37
CA PRO A 63 0.84 -12.68 13.59
C PRO A 63 -0.49 -12.52 12.84
N ARG A 64 -0.69 -11.38 12.18
CA ARG A 64 -1.94 -11.03 11.50
C ARG A 64 -2.08 -11.84 10.20
N PRO A 65 -3.21 -12.53 9.98
CA PRO A 65 -3.41 -13.30 8.77
C PRO A 65 -3.69 -12.38 7.57
N ARG A 66 -3.26 -12.81 6.38
CA ARG A 66 -3.71 -12.23 5.10
C ARG A 66 -5.17 -12.62 4.85
N LEU A 67 -5.93 -11.76 4.17
CA LEU A 67 -7.35 -12.01 3.95
C LEU A 67 -7.62 -12.96 2.77
N ALA A 68 -7.05 -12.67 1.59
CA ALA A 68 -7.19 -13.49 0.39
C ALA A 68 -5.86 -13.68 -0.32
N TYR A 69 -5.67 -14.86 -0.91
CA TYR A 69 -4.45 -15.18 -1.63
C TYR A 69 -4.71 -16.19 -2.75
N VAL A 70 -4.41 -15.79 -3.99
CA VAL A 70 -4.26 -16.68 -5.16
C VAL A 70 -2.77 -16.94 -5.35
N MET A 71 -2.37 -18.20 -5.30
CA MET A 71 -0.96 -18.62 -5.32
C MET A 71 -0.70 -19.56 -6.48
N GLU A 72 0.37 -19.30 -7.23
CA GLU A 72 0.89 -20.16 -8.31
C GLU A 72 -0.23 -20.65 -9.23
N SER A 73 -1.04 -19.71 -9.70
CA SER A 73 -2.22 -20.00 -10.54
C SER A 73 -2.06 -19.42 -11.95
N GLU A 74 -2.79 -19.99 -12.91
CA GLU A 74 -2.78 -19.56 -14.31
C GLU A 74 -4.20 -19.47 -14.85
N TYR A 75 -4.47 -18.50 -15.73
CA TYR A 75 -5.78 -18.32 -16.39
C TYR A 75 -6.94 -18.15 -15.40
N ILE A 76 -6.74 -17.31 -14.38
CA ILE A 76 -7.73 -17.05 -13.34
C ILE A 76 -8.34 -15.67 -13.52
N LEU A 77 -9.68 -15.64 -13.58
CA LEU A 77 -10.47 -14.43 -13.39
C LEU A 77 -10.96 -14.36 -11.94
N VAL A 78 -10.66 -13.26 -11.26
CA VAL A 78 -11.27 -12.90 -9.97
C VAL A 78 -12.11 -11.66 -10.16
N GLU A 79 -13.42 -11.80 -10.08
CA GLU A 79 -14.32 -10.67 -10.32
C GLU A 79 -15.41 -10.49 -9.27
N LYS A 80 -15.86 -9.25 -9.10
CA LYS A 80 -17.05 -8.88 -8.31
C LYS A 80 -16.98 -9.40 -6.87
N ILE A 81 -15.92 -9.02 -6.16
CA ILE A 81 -15.75 -9.33 -4.74
C ILE A 81 -15.36 -8.08 -3.95
N THR A 82 -15.86 -7.99 -2.72
CA THR A 82 -15.49 -6.92 -1.78
C THR A 82 -14.76 -7.52 -0.59
N LEU A 83 -13.52 -7.10 -0.40
CA LEU A 83 -12.65 -7.48 0.72
C LEU A 83 -12.72 -6.40 1.78
N VAL A 84 -13.21 -6.74 2.97
CA VAL A 84 -13.50 -5.77 4.03
C VAL A 84 -12.65 -6.04 5.26
N ASN A 85 -12.04 -4.99 5.82
CA ASN A 85 -11.32 -5.01 7.09
C ASN A 85 -10.31 -6.17 7.19
N SER A 86 -9.36 -6.22 6.27
CA SER A 86 -8.27 -7.20 6.32
C SER A 86 -7.42 -6.99 7.58
N PRO A 87 -7.02 -8.05 8.31
CA PRO A 87 -6.10 -7.92 9.44
C PRO A 87 -4.73 -7.36 9.03
N TYR A 88 -4.27 -7.76 7.84
CA TYR A 88 -3.00 -7.43 7.22
C TYR A 88 -3.24 -7.21 5.71
N TRP A 89 -2.38 -7.73 4.83
CA TRP A 89 -2.59 -7.67 3.37
C TRP A 89 -3.95 -8.22 2.96
N SER A 90 -4.64 -7.48 2.09
CA SER A 90 -6.01 -7.75 1.70
C SER A 90 -6.05 -8.81 0.61
N PHE A 91 -5.29 -8.61 -0.48
CA PHE A 91 -5.28 -9.52 -1.60
C PHE A 91 -3.88 -9.71 -2.19
N SER A 92 -3.30 -10.89 -2.01
CA SER A 92 -2.07 -11.27 -2.72
C SER A 92 -2.41 -12.08 -3.97
N LEU A 93 -1.69 -11.83 -5.05
CA LEU A 93 -1.87 -12.49 -6.35
C LEU A 93 -0.51 -12.93 -6.89
N ASP A 94 -0.26 -14.23 -6.86
CA ASP A 94 0.91 -14.82 -7.50
C ASP A 94 0.42 -15.74 -8.64
N GLY A 95 0.65 -15.38 -9.89
CA GLY A 95 0.22 -16.20 -11.03
C GLY A 95 0.45 -15.57 -12.39
N ASN A 96 0.09 -16.29 -13.46
CA ASN A 96 0.17 -15.78 -14.83
C ASN A 96 -1.22 -15.74 -15.49
N HIS A 97 -1.39 -14.87 -16.49
CA HIS A 97 -2.67 -14.75 -17.22
C HIS A 97 -3.83 -14.53 -16.24
N LEU A 98 -3.67 -13.54 -15.36
CA LEU A 98 -4.63 -13.23 -14.30
C LEU A 98 -5.43 -11.99 -14.66
N GLU A 99 -6.75 -12.06 -14.45
CA GLU A 99 -7.62 -10.90 -14.55
C GLU A 99 -8.31 -10.65 -13.21
N VAL A 100 -8.27 -9.41 -12.74
CA VAL A 100 -8.95 -8.96 -11.52
C VAL A 100 -9.84 -7.78 -11.86
N SER A 101 -11.15 -7.99 -11.78
CA SER A 101 -12.13 -7.03 -12.28
C SER A 101 -13.19 -6.72 -11.23
N HIS A 102 -13.52 -5.46 -10.99
CA HIS A 102 -14.57 -5.10 -10.02
C HIS A 102 -14.30 -5.67 -8.61
N VAL A 103 -13.04 -5.61 -8.18
CA VAL A 103 -12.62 -6.02 -6.84
C VAL A 103 -12.41 -4.79 -5.97
N ASP A 104 -13.19 -4.72 -4.90
CA ASP A 104 -13.13 -3.63 -3.94
C ASP A 104 -12.38 -4.07 -2.68
N VAL A 105 -11.52 -3.20 -2.16
CA VAL A 105 -10.87 -3.35 -0.85
C VAL A 105 -11.29 -2.19 0.03
N VAL A 106 -11.88 -2.50 1.20
CA VAL A 106 -12.42 -1.50 2.11
C VAL A 106 -11.94 -1.73 3.54
N ILE A 107 -11.10 -0.83 4.03
CA ILE A 107 -10.65 -0.77 5.41
C ILE A 107 -11.46 0.32 6.11
N ASP A 108 -12.44 -0.10 6.91
CA ASP A 108 -13.28 0.81 7.69
C ASP A 108 -12.50 1.38 8.89
N THR A 109 -12.03 2.61 8.72
CA THR A 109 -11.34 3.39 9.76
C THR A 109 -12.32 4.20 10.62
N SER A 110 -13.60 4.31 10.22
CA SER A 110 -14.61 5.10 10.93
C SER A 110 -14.95 4.50 12.29
N PHE A 111 -15.03 3.16 12.38
CA PHE A 111 -15.24 2.47 13.65
C PHE A 111 -14.16 2.81 14.68
N GLN A 112 -12.89 2.89 14.27
CA GLN A 112 -11.80 3.21 15.20
C GLN A 112 -11.83 4.67 15.65
N THR A 113 -12.16 5.58 14.73
CA THR A 113 -12.41 6.99 15.07
C THR A 113 -13.51 7.11 16.14
N SER A 114 -14.53 6.26 16.11
CA SER A 114 -15.59 6.22 17.12
C SER A 114 -15.13 5.68 18.49
N VAL A 115 -14.25 4.65 18.50
CA VAL A 115 -13.71 4.09 19.76
C VAL A 115 -12.78 5.09 20.45
N VAL A 116 -12.04 5.88 19.68
CA VAL A 116 -11.20 6.99 20.18
C VAL A 116 -12.06 8.04 20.90
N GLN A 117 -13.18 8.45 20.29
CA GLN A 117 -14.10 9.42 20.90
C GLN A 117 -14.71 8.91 22.21
N VAL A 118 -15.02 7.61 22.29
CA VAL A 118 -15.50 6.99 23.54
C VAL A 118 -14.40 6.99 24.61
N HIS A 119 -13.12 6.82 24.23
CA HIS A 119 -12.02 6.88 25.18
C HIS A 119 -11.82 8.28 25.77
N GLU A 120 -11.87 9.32 24.93
CA GLU A 120 -11.81 10.72 25.38
C GLU A 120 -12.97 11.08 26.31
N TYR A 121 -14.18 10.59 26.00
CA TYR A 121 -15.36 10.77 26.85
C TYR A 121 -15.18 10.13 28.23
N VAL A 122 -14.67 8.89 28.30
CA VAL A 122 -14.46 8.17 29.56
C VAL A 122 -13.33 8.80 30.40
N GLN A 123 -12.26 9.30 29.76
CA GLN A 123 -11.20 10.03 30.48
C GLN A 123 -11.69 11.35 31.06
N HIS A 124 -12.57 12.07 30.36
CA HIS A 124 -13.16 13.31 30.85
C HIS A 124 -14.09 13.11 32.04
N GLU A 125 -14.91 12.05 32.06
CA GLU A 125 -15.76 11.77 33.22
C GLU A 125 -14.95 11.30 34.45
N HIS A 126 -13.89 10.51 34.26
CA HIS A 126 -13.12 9.99 35.40
C HIS A 126 -12.12 10.99 36.01
N MET A 127 -11.73 12.04 35.28
CA MET A 127 -10.95 13.15 35.84
C MET A 127 -11.84 14.25 36.47
N GLY A 128 -13.17 14.17 36.32
CA GLY A 128 -14.14 15.10 36.88
C GLY A 128 -14.80 14.68 38.19
N VAL A 129 -14.65 13.42 38.62
CA VAL A 129 -15.22 12.96 39.91
C VAL A 129 -14.25 13.26 41.05
N SER A 130 -14.42 14.42 41.68
CA SER A 130 -13.89 14.65 43.03
C SER A 130 -14.43 13.57 43.96
N ARG A 131 -13.55 13.01 44.78
CA ARG A 131 -13.77 11.83 45.61
C ARG A 131 -14.59 12.11 46.88
N GLU A 132 -15.55 13.01 46.81
CA GLU A 132 -16.49 13.32 47.88
C GLU A 132 -17.89 13.01 47.35
N ASP A 133 -18.67 12.23 48.10
CA ASP A 133 -20.02 11.75 47.81
C ASP A 133 -20.15 10.36 47.15
N ALA A 134 -19.50 9.36 47.76
CA ALA A 134 -19.98 7.98 47.67
C ALA A 134 -20.86 7.66 48.90
N ASN A 135 -22.17 7.87 48.77
CA ASN A 135 -23.18 7.42 49.74
C ASN A 135 -23.80 6.10 49.25
N PRO A 136 -23.93 5.04 50.07
CA PRO A 136 -24.38 3.74 49.59
C PRO A 136 -25.91 3.61 49.74
N PHE A 137 -26.63 3.56 48.62
CA PHE A 137 -28.03 3.14 48.61
C PHE A 137 -28.20 1.75 48.00
N TYR A 138 -28.76 0.87 48.83
CA TYR A 138 -29.30 -0.45 48.51
C TYR A 138 -30.41 -0.38 47.46
N SER A 139 -30.46 -1.36 46.55
CA SER A 139 -31.73 -1.94 46.09
C SER A 139 -31.56 -3.32 45.40
N PRO A 140 -32.64 -4.12 45.32
CA PRO A 140 -32.57 -5.57 45.50
C PRO A 140 -32.73 -6.41 44.21
N LEU A 141 -32.25 -7.66 44.35
CA LEU A 141 -32.71 -8.93 43.78
C LEU A 141 -33.79 -8.89 42.68
N LEU A 142 -33.45 -9.49 41.53
CA LEU A 142 -34.41 -10.18 40.65
C LEU A 142 -33.94 -11.63 40.36
N PRO A 143 -34.87 -12.60 40.28
CA PRO A 143 -34.54 -14.03 40.25
C PRO A 143 -34.24 -14.56 38.84
N ALA A 144 -33.33 -15.54 38.79
CA ALA A 144 -33.02 -16.31 37.59
C ALA A 144 -34.19 -17.21 37.15
N PRO A 145 -34.43 -17.39 35.83
CA PRO A 145 -35.44 -18.31 35.35
C PRO A 145 -34.97 -19.76 35.48
N ARG A 146 -35.80 -20.59 36.12
CA ARG A 146 -35.70 -22.06 36.12
C ARG A 146 -36.10 -22.58 34.74
N SER A 147 -35.17 -23.30 34.09
CA SER A 147 -35.47 -24.15 32.94
C SER A 147 -35.59 -25.60 33.43
N THR A 148 -36.77 -26.19 33.21
CA THR A 148 -37.02 -27.62 33.35
C THR A 148 -37.36 -28.20 31.99
N SER A 149 -36.55 -29.13 31.49
CA SER A 149 -37.01 -30.14 30.52
C SER A 149 -36.18 -31.42 30.69
N PRO A 150 -36.82 -32.60 30.82
CA PRO A 150 -36.13 -33.88 30.87
C PRO A 150 -36.15 -34.52 29.48
N TYR A 151 -34.99 -34.83 28.91
CA TYR A 151 -34.90 -35.88 27.89
C TYR A 151 -33.68 -36.76 28.13
N ARG A 152 -33.98 -38.06 28.22
CA ARG A 152 -33.10 -39.15 28.61
C ARG A 152 -32.76 -39.96 27.37
N GLY A 153 -31.47 -40.20 27.15
CA GLY A 153 -30.94 -41.35 26.42
C GLY A 153 -30.48 -41.08 24.99
N GLN A 154 -29.17 -41.17 24.77
CA GLN A 154 -28.54 -42.32 24.11
C GLN A 154 -27.00 -42.20 24.20
N ASN A 155 -26.36 -43.32 24.54
CA ASN A 155 -24.92 -43.50 24.61
C ASN A 155 -24.32 -43.51 23.21
N VAL A 156 -23.34 -42.64 22.94
CA VAL A 156 -22.41 -42.77 21.82
C VAL A 156 -21.01 -42.52 22.36
N ASN A 157 -20.11 -43.46 22.08
CA ASN A 157 -18.73 -43.51 22.55
C ASN A 157 -17.92 -42.26 22.12
N HIS A 158 -17.31 -41.56 23.08
CA HIS A 158 -16.38 -40.46 22.84
C HIS A 158 -14.97 -40.99 22.55
N PHE A 159 -14.47 -40.71 21.35
CA PHE A 159 -13.04 -40.51 21.11
C PHE A 159 -12.62 -39.20 21.81
N ALA A 160 -11.61 -39.27 22.66
CA ALA A 160 -11.04 -38.12 23.34
C ALA A 160 -10.25 -37.24 22.35
N THR A 161 -10.79 -36.09 21.99
CA THR A 161 -10.02 -34.99 21.38
C THR A 161 -9.25 -34.24 22.47
N PRO A 162 -7.95 -33.93 22.29
CA PRO A 162 -7.21 -33.10 23.23
C PRO A 162 -7.84 -31.69 23.27
N VAL A 163 -8.27 -31.26 24.45
CA VAL A 163 -8.66 -29.88 24.70
C VAL A 163 -7.39 -29.04 24.74
N LEU A 164 -7.12 -28.28 23.67
CA LEU A 164 -6.12 -27.22 23.70
C LEU A 164 -6.53 -26.18 24.76
N PRO A 165 -5.60 -25.67 25.59
CA PRO A 165 -5.94 -24.67 26.58
C PRO A 165 -6.45 -23.41 25.88
N THR A 166 -7.66 -22.98 26.24
CA THR A 166 -8.17 -21.66 25.87
C THR A 166 -7.27 -20.60 26.47
N PRO A 167 -6.62 -19.72 25.67
CA PRO A 167 -5.87 -18.61 26.23
C PRO A 167 -6.84 -17.73 27.03
N SER A 168 -6.54 -17.52 28.31
CA SER A 168 -7.32 -16.62 29.15
C SER A 168 -7.25 -15.21 28.56
N LEU A 169 -8.42 -14.63 28.26
CA LEU A 169 -8.53 -13.23 27.86
C LEU A 169 -7.79 -12.35 28.89
N PRO A 170 -7.06 -11.31 28.45
CA PRO A 170 -6.38 -10.39 29.35
C PRO A 170 -7.38 -9.83 30.37
N THR A 171 -6.96 -9.75 31.63
CA THR A 171 -7.79 -9.10 32.64
C THR A 171 -7.95 -7.61 32.27
N TRP A 172 -9.12 -7.02 32.51
CA TRP A 172 -9.38 -5.59 32.27
C TRP A 172 -8.32 -4.67 32.91
N LYS A 173 -7.67 -5.13 33.97
CA LYS A 173 -6.55 -4.46 34.64
C LYS A 173 -5.27 -4.40 33.79
N GLN A 174 -4.98 -5.43 32.97
CA GLN A 174 -3.85 -5.44 32.03
C GLN A 174 -4.13 -4.52 30.83
N VAL A 175 -5.35 -4.52 30.32
CA VAL A 175 -5.80 -3.57 29.29
C VAL A 175 -5.65 -2.13 29.79
N TRP A 176 -6.09 -1.87 31.02
CA TRP A 176 -6.01 -0.54 31.63
C TRP A 176 -4.58 -0.07 31.91
N ASN A 177 -3.69 -0.97 32.34
CA ASN A 177 -2.29 -0.64 32.54
C ASN A 177 -1.55 -0.39 31.21
N GLY A 178 -1.87 -1.11 30.14
CA GLY A 178 -1.34 -0.84 28.79
C GLY A 178 -1.76 0.54 28.27
N ILE A 179 -3.02 0.92 28.50
CA ILE A 179 -3.54 2.25 28.14
C ILE A 179 -2.90 3.36 28.99
N ARG A 180 -2.70 3.14 30.29
CA ARG A 180 -2.16 4.15 31.22
C ARG A 180 -0.68 4.48 30.97
N TYR A 181 0.11 3.51 30.50
CA TYR A 181 1.53 3.71 30.15
C TYR A 181 1.76 3.96 28.65
N GLY A 182 0.80 3.61 27.78
CA GLY A 182 0.81 3.89 26.33
C GLY A 182 0.13 5.19 25.92
N GLY A 183 -0.55 5.90 26.83
CA GLY A 183 -1.39 7.07 26.52
C GLY A 183 -0.71 8.19 25.74
N ALA A 184 0.55 8.53 26.03
CA ALA A 184 1.26 9.58 25.28
C ALA A 184 1.58 9.17 23.83
N TRP A 185 1.89 7.88 23.60
CA TRP A 185 2.16 7.34 22.27
C TRP A 185 0.89 7.02 21.49
N TYR A 186 -0.19 6.64 22.18
CA TYR A 186 -1.54 6.53 21.60
C TYR A 186 -2.04 7.89 21.14
N LEU A 187 -1.91 8.93 21.97
CA LEU A 187 -2.21 10.31 21.60
C LEU A 187 -1.29 10.84 20.49
N ALA A 188 -0.01 10.45 20.48
CA ALA A 188 0.90 10.78 19.38
C ALA A 188 0.51 10.05 18.08
N GLY A 189 0.10 8.78 18.18
CA GLY A 189 -0.41 7.99 17.06
C GLY A 189 -1.74 8.53 16.55
N GLN A 190 -2.62 9.01 17.42
CA GLN A 190 -3.86 9.70 17.08
C GLN A 190 -3.57 11.04 16.42
N ALA A 191 -2.70 11.86 17.00
CA ALA A 191 -2.28 13.12 16.39
C ALA A 191 -1.62 12.89 15.02
N LEU A 192 -0.86 11.80 14.86
CA LEU A 192 -0.29 11.40 13.59
C LEU A 192 -1.36 10.86 12.63
N SER A 193 -2.37 10.14 13.11
CA SER A 193 -3.50 9.66 12.31
C SER A 193 -4.34 10.80 11.77
N GLU A 194 -4.69 11.75 12.65
CA GLU A 194 -5.41 12.97 12.33
C GLU A 194 -4.58 13.87 11.39
N LEU A 195 -3.26 13.92 11.57
CA LEU A 195 -2.35 14.67 10.70
C LEU A 195 -2.19 14.03 9.31
N LEU A 196 -2.09 12.69 9.24
CA LEU A 196 -1.82 11.98 8.00
C LEU A 196 -3.11 11.61 7.24
N GLY A 197 -4.29 11.72 7.85
CA GLY A 197 -5.54 11.25 7.26
C GLY A 197 -5.62 9.73 7.10
N HIS A 198 -4.67 9.01 7.71
CA HIS A 198 -4.49 7.56 7.59
C HIS A 198 -4.54 6.91 8.96
N ASN A 199 -4.98 5.67 9.00
CA ASN A 199 -5.15 4.96 10.25
C ASN A 199 -3.88 4.13 10.59
N PRO A 200 -3.07 4.57 11.56
CA PRO A 200 -1.83 3.90 11.94
C PRO A 200 -2.05 2.59 12.69
N LEU A 201 -3.29 2.16 12.90
CA LEU A 201 -3.60 0.87 13.53
C LEU A 201 -3.77 -0.21 12.48
N ALA A 202 -4.26 0.15 11.29
CA ALA A 202 -4.42 -0.73 10.15
C ALA A 202 -3.15 -0.78 9.27
N LEU A 203 -1.96 -0.78 9.88
CA LEU A 203 -0.67 -0.82 9.17
C LEU A 203 -0.57 -2.04 8.27
N ASN A 204 0.02 -1.90 7.08
CA ASN A 204 0.20 -3.00 6.13
C ASN A 204 -1.11 -3.71 5.78
N THR A 205 -2.15 -2.91 5.55
CA THR A 205 -3.41 -3.36 4.95
C THR A 205 -3.37 -3.16 3.43
N ASP A 206 -2.25 -3.52 2.81
CA ASP A 206 -2.03 -3.45 1.36
C ASP A 206 -3.27 -3.97 0.61
N GLY A 207 -3.64 -3.28 -0.46
CA GLY A 207 -4.85 -3.59 -1.22
C GLY A 207 -4.65 -4.83 -2.07
N ILE A 208 -4.02 -4.66 -3.23
CA ILE A 208 -3.67 -5.77 -4.12
C ILE A 208 -2.15 -5.82 -4.32
N ASP A 209 -1.55 -6.98 -4.05
CA ASP A 209 -0.12 -7.26 -4.23
C ASP A 209 0.06 -8.26 -5.40
N PRO A 210 0.13 -7.81 -6.66
CA PRO A 210 0.36 -8.70 -7.80
C PRO A 210 1.82 -9.03 -8.02
N CYS A 211 2.05 -10.25 -8.51
CA CYS A 211 3.35 -10.89 -8.73
C CYS A 211 3.17 -11.97 -9.82
N GLY A 212 3.96 -11.91 -10.91
CA GLY A 212 3.83 -12.84 -12.04
C GLY A 212 3.78 -12.14 -13.40
N HIS A 213 3.16 -12.77 -14.41
CA HIS A 213 3.18 -12.31 -15.80
C HIS A 213 1.78 -12.19 -16.41
N ASP A 214 1.55 -11.19 -17.26
CA ASP A 214 0.27 -10.97 -17.94
C ASP A 214 -0.89 -10.86 -16.94
N ILE A 215 -0.89 -9.76 -16.19
CA ILE A 215 -1.87 -9.49 -15.13
C ILE A 215 -2.64 -8.21 -15.46
N TYR A 216 -3.96 -8.31 -15.53
CA TYR A 216 -4.84 -7.17 -15.74
C TYR A 216 -5.73 -6.90 -14.53
N ILE A 217 -5.61 -5.71 -13.92
CA ILE A 217 -6.40 -5.31 -12.75
C ILE A 217 -7.21 -4.06 -13.11
N HIS A 218 -8.53 -4.11 -12.98
CA HIS A 218 -9.37 -2.99 -13.37
C HIS A 218 -10.73 -2.86 -12.67
N ASP A 219 -11.32 -1.68 -12.82
CA ASP A 219 -12.69 -1.35 -12.38
C ASP A 219 -12.94 -1.51 -10.87
N GLY A 220 -11.93 -1.29 -10.03
CA GLY A 220 -12.00 -1.51 -8.58
C GLY A 220 -11.78 -0.26 -7.73
N ILE A 221 -12.25 -0.32 -6.48
CA ILE A 221 -12.05 0.73 -5.47
C ILE A 221 -11.22 0.17 -4.31
N ILE A 222 -10.09 0.82 -3.99
CA ILE A 222 -9.23 0.45 -2.88
C ILE A 222 -9.15 1.60 -1.89
N THR A 223 -9.66 1.36 -0.69
CA THR A 223 -9.60 2.26 0.45
C THR A 223 -8.92 1.54 1.60
N ASN A 224 -7.66 1.87 1.86
CA ASN A 224 -6.82 1.20 2.85
C ASN A 224 -5.81 2.16 3.51
N SER A 225 -4.97 1.63 4.41
CA SER A 225 -4.00 2.43 5.17
C SER A 225 -2.53 2.15 4.78
N ASP A 226 -2.31 1.42 3.69
CA ASP A 226 -0.99 1.14 3.11
C ASP A 226 -1.10 1.15 1.58
N ASP A 227 -0.11 0.62 0.84
CA ASP A 227 -0.12 0.61 -0.62
C ASP A 227 -1.48 0.13 -1.16
N SER A 228 -2.13 0.91 -2.02
CA SER A 228 -3.41 0.47 -2.58
C SER A 228 -3.17 -0.65 -3.59
N ILE A 229 -2.15 -0.50 -4.42
CA ILE A 229 -1.58 -1.59 -5.20
C ILE A 229 -0.08 -1.57 -4.99
N ALA A 230 0.55 -2.74 -4.81
CA ALA A 230 1.99 -2.84 -4.79
C ALA A 230 2.48 -4.01 -5.64
N VAL A 231 2.89 -3.71 -6.87
CA VAL A 231 3.46 -4.72 -7.77
C VAL A 231 4.78 -5.23 -7.20
N LYS A 232 4.82 -6.49 -6.78
CA LYS A 232 5.99 -7.12 -6.15
C LYS A 232 6.81 -7.87 -7.21
N PRO A 233 8.13 -8.02 -7.01
CA PRO A 233 8.92 -8.88 -7.88
C PRO A 233 8.50 -10.34 -7.72
N SER A 234 8.69 -11.13 -8.78
CA SER A 234 8.35 -12.55 -8.75
C SER A 234 9.17 -13.30 -7.71
N ARG A 235 8.59 -14.35 -7.17
CA ARG A 235 9.30 -15.22 -6.21
C ARG A 235 10.43 -15.94 -6.94
N GLN A 236 11.61 -15.91 -6.33
CA GLN A 236 12.78 -16.62 -6.82
C GLN A 236 13.02 -17.92 -6.05
N ASN A 237 13.87 -18.80 -6.60
CA ASN A 237 14.14 -20.16 -6.10
C ASN A 237 12.88 -21.01 -5.98
N LEU A 238 11.92 -20.73 -6.86
CA LEU A 238 10.79 -21.60 -6.98
C LEU A 238 11.28 -22.94 -7.52
N PRO A 239 10.67 -24.04 -7.06
CA PRO A 239 10.98 -25.35 -7.59
C PRO A 239 10.70 -25.38 -9.09
N GLU A 240 11.38 -26.28 -9.81
CA GLU A 240 11.30 -26.41 -11.28
C GLU A 240 9.87 -26.54 -11.82
N TRP A 241 8.93 -27.00 -10.99
CA TRP A 241 7.51 -27.13 -11.35
C TRP A 241 6.70 -25.83 -11.21
N SER A 242 7.27 -24.76 -10.67
CA SER A 242 6.53 -23.51 -10.51
C SER A 242 6.37 -22.82 -11.85
N ILE A 243 5.16 -22.30 -12.05
CA ILE A 243 4.77 -21.62 -13.27
C ILE A 243 5.16 -20.14 -13.26
N LEU A 244 5.55 -19.58 -12.10
CA LEU A 244 5.82 -18.16 -12.01
C LEU A 244 7.13 -17.81 -12.74
N PRO A 245 7.16 -16.69 -13.47
CA PRO A 245 8.36 -16.20 -14.14
C PRO A 245 9.44 -15.79 -13.13
N ASN A 246 10.67 -15.61 -13.60
CA ASN A 246 11.74 -15.00 -12.80
C ASN A 246 11.57 -13.48 -12.64
N CYS A 247 10.58 -12.86 -13.29
CA CYS A 247 10.36 -11.43 -13.25
C CYS A 247 8.87 -11.14 -13.24
N THR A 248 8.43 -10.14 -12.49
CA THR A 248 7.05 -9.68 -12.63
C THR A 248 6.95 -8.78 -13.85
N THR A 249 6.17 -9.17 -14.86
CA THR A 249 6.09 -8.42 -16.13
C THR A 249 4.69 -8.34 -16.71
N ASP A 250 4.53 -7.43 -17.66
CA ASP A 250 3.32 -7.30 -18.48
C ASP A 250 2.05 -7.12 -17.62
N ILE A 251 2.10 -6.12 -16.74
CA ILE A 251 0.98 -5.79 -15.84
C ILE A 251 0.30 -4.52 -16.31
N VAL A 252 -1.02 -4.58 -16.46
CA VAL A 252 -1.85 -3.41 -16.71
C VAL A 252 -2.81 -3.22 -15.55
N ILE A 253 -2.86 -2.00 -15.03
CA ILE A 253 -3.74 -1.60 -13.94
C ILE A 253 -4.52 -0.38 -14.43
N SER A 254 -5.84 -0.46 -14.50
CA SER A 254 -6.64 0.62 -15.09
C SER A 254 -7.99 0.89 -14.45
N GLN A 255 -8.49 2.11 -14.60
CA GLN A 255 -9.84 2.48 -14.15
C GLN A 255 -10.05 2.20 -12.65
N MET A 256 -9.07 2.60 -11.83
CA MET A 256 -9.08 2.34 -10.39
C MET A 256 -9.30 3.61 -9.58
N THR A 257 -9.98 3.48 -8.44
CA THR A 257 -9.99 4.52 -7.39
C THR A 257 -9.16 4.07 -6.19
N LEU A 258 -8.12 4.83 -5.83
CA LEU A 258 -7.14 4.44 -4.82
C LEU A 258 -6.98 5.53 -3.73
N SER A 259 -7.23 5.21 -2.47
CA SER A 259 -7.09 6.19 -1.37
C SER A 259 -6.00 5.87 -0.35
N GLY A 260 -5.26 4.76 -0.49
CA GLY A 260 -4.18 4.36 0.42
C GLY A 260 -2.84 5.02 0.12
N PHE A 261 -1.74 4.26 0.20
CA PHE A 261 -0.36 4.70 -0.04
C PHE A 261 0.15 4.34 -1.43
N GLY A 262 -0.73 4.45 -2.42
CA GLY A 262 -0.31 4.66 -3.79
C GLY A 262 -0.56 3.53 -4.76
N ALA A 263 -0.30 3.89 -6.01
CA ALA A 263 -0.13 3.00 -7.14
C ALA A 263 1.36 2.62 -7.18
N SER A 264 1.73 1.61 -6.41
CA SER A 264 3.11 1.35 -6.02
C SER A 264 3.79 0.27 -6.86
N ILE A 265 5.07 0.46 -7.11
CA ILE A 265 6.00 -0.60 -7.52
C ILE A 265 6.88 -0.95 -6.33
N GLY A 266 6.84 -2.21 -5.91
CA GLY A 266 7.74 -2.81 -4.95
C GLY A 266 7.23 -2.88 -3.49
N SER A 267 8.11 -2.90 -2.49
CA SER A 267 9.55 -2.75 -2.67
C SER A 267 10.19 -3.92 -3.41
N VAL A 268 11.16 -3.59 -4.26
CA VAL A 268 11.98 -4.59 -4.96
C VAL A 268 13.31 -4.73 -4.21
N PRO A 269 13.51 -5.79 -3.40
CA PRO A 269 14.78 -5.99 -2.70
C PRO A 269 15.84 -6.56 -3.64
N PRO A 270 17.11 -6.15 -3.50
CA PRO A 270 18.18 -6.71 -4.29
C PRO A 270 18.49 -8.15 -3.89
N ARG A 271 18.82 -8.98 -4.88
CA ARG A 271 19.18 -10.39 -4.67
C ARG A 271 20.26 -10.87 -5.64
N THR A 272 20.99 -11.91 -5.25
CA THR A 272 22.04 -12.53 -6.07
C THR A 272 21.50 -13.21 -7.34
N ASP A 273 20.24 -13.66 -7.30
CA ASP A 273 19.51 -14.33 -8.37
C ASP A 273 18.59 -13.40 -9.18
N VAL A 274 18.77 -12.09 -9.03
CA VAL A 274 17.97 -10.99 -9.63
C VAL A 274 16.53 -10.96 -9.12
N ASN A 275 16.09 -9.79 -8.64
CA ASN A 275 14.68 -9.49 -8.41
C ASN A 275 14.26 -8.38 -9.37
N CYS A 276 13.12 -8.54 -10.04
CA CYS A 276 12.72 -7.55 -11.02
C CYS A 276 11.21 -7.36 -11.17
N VAL A 277 10.87 -6.13 -11.56
CA VAL A 277 9.57 -5.69 -12.05
C VAL A 277 9.82 -4.94 -13.35
N ASP A 278 9.22 -5.40 -14.44
CA ASP A 278 9.50 -4.93 -15.80
C ASP A 278 8.23 -4.89 -16.65
N GLY A 279 7.80 -3.71 -17.11
CA GLY A 279 6.61 -3.60 -17.96
C GLY A 279 5.32 -3.51 -17.13
N VAL A 280 5.13 -2.37 -16.45
CA VAL A 280 3.90 -2.09 -15.69
C VAL A 280 3.27 -0.80 -16.19
N HIS A 281 1.98 -0.85 -16.51
CA HIS A 281 1.19 0.30 -16.96
C HIS A 281 0.04 0.59 -16.01
N PHE A 282 0.12 1.71 -15.29
CA PHE A 282 -1.01 2.29 -14.58
C PHE A 282 -1.68 3.33 -15.48
N LYS A 283 -2.98 3.19 -15.77
CA LYS A 283 -3.74 4.16 -16.59
C LYS A 283 -5.12 4.47 -16.01
N ASP A 284 -5.64 5.67 -16.25
CA ASP A 284 -6.99 6.06 -15.79
C ASP A 284 -7.17 5.86 -14.26
N ILE A 285 -6.25 6.41 -13.47
CA ILE A 285 -6.22 6.22 -12.02
C ILE A 285 -6.71 7.49 -11.32
N TYR A 286 -7.68 7.32 -10.42
CA TYR A 286 -8.19 8.40 -9.58
C TYR A 286 -7.81 8.18 -8.11
N MET A 287 -7.17 9.17 -7.48
CA MET A 287 -6.58 9.01 -6.15
C MET A 287 -7.03 10.11 -5.18
N PRO A 288 -8.22 9.99 -4.58
CA PRO A 288 -8.70 10.96 -3.60
C PRO A 288 -8.06 10.72 -2.23
N TYR A 289 -7.53 11.79 -1.62
CA TYR A 289 -6.97 11.81 -0.27
C TYR A 289 -5.88 10.75 -0.01
N THR A 290 -5.21 10.32 -1.08
CA THR A 290 -4.19 9.27 -1.00
C THR A 290 -3.02 9.73 -0.14
N GLY A 291 -2.45 8.82 0.66
CA GLY A 291 -1.25 9.10 1.44
C GLY A 291 -0.07 9.39 0.51
N ARG A 292 0.14 8.50 -0.46
CA ARG A 292 1.13 8.65 -1.53
C ARG A 292 0.45 8.37 -2.85
N GLY A 293 0.79 9.10 -3.91
CA GLY A 293 0.22 8.83 -5.23
C GLY A 293 1.03 7.76 -5.97
N ILE A 294 1.91 8.21 -6.84
CA ILE A 294 2.86 7.36 -7.58
C ILE A 294 4.02 7.01 -6.65
N TYR A 295 4.27 5.71 -6.41
CA TYR A 295 5.29 5.28 -5.46
C TYR A 295 6.14 4.11 -5.97
N VAL A 296 7.32 4.42 -6.52
CA VAL A 296 8.28 3.44 -7.04
C VAL A 296 9.41 3.27 -6.04
N LYS A 297 9.57 2.06 -5.49
CA LYS A 297 10.48 1.81 -4.36
C LYS A 297 11.40 0.59 -4.51
N SER A 298 12.69 0.79 -4.27
CA SER A 298 13.65 -0.31 -4.01
C SER A 298 13.77 -0.59 -2.50
N ASN A 299 14.09 -1.82 -2.10
CA ASN A 299 14.45 -2.12 -0.70
C ASN A 299 15.97 -1.97 -0.50
N GLY A 300 16.40 -1.39 0.63
CA GLY A 300 17.79 -0.94 0.82
C GLY A 300 18.76 -1.95 1.46
N ASN A 301 18.31 -3.12 1.90
CA ASN A 301 19.05 -3.84 2.95
C ASN A 301 20.20 -4.74 2.45
N ASP A 302 20.27 -5.12 1.16
CA ASP A 302 21.07 -6.30 0.75
C ASP A 302 21.96 -6.08 -0.50
N CYS A 303 22.54 -4.90 -0.72
CA CYS A 303 23.45 -4.69 -1.86
C CYS A 303 24.86 -5.29 -1.69
N GLN A 304 25.22 -5.72 -0.49
CA GLN A 304 26.52 -6.34 -0.25
C GLN A 304 26.41 -7.84 -0.54
N PRO A 305 27.27 -8.39 -1.42
CA PRO A 305 27.31 -9.83 -1.60
C PRO A 305 27.76 -10.52 -0.29
N PRO A 306 27.30 -11.74 0.00
CA PRO A 306 27.68 -12.48 1.21
C PRO A 306 29.20 -12.66 1.31
N ASN A 307 29.85 -12.91 0.17
CA ASN A 307 31.30 -12.94 0.02
C ASN A 307 31.74 -11.95 -1.07
N LYS A 308 32.98 -11.45 -0.96
CA LYS A 308 33.56 -10.49 -1.92
C LYS A 308 33.59 -11.01 -3.37
N ASP A 309 33.60 -12.33 -3.54
CA ASP A 309 33.66 -13.00 -4.85
C ASP A 309 32.27 -13.42 -5.38
N ASP A 310 31.19 -13.21 -4.61
CA ASP A 310 29.84 -13.57 -5.05
C ASP A 310 29.28 -12.52 -6.03
N VAL A 311 28.30 -12.95 -6.83
CA VAL A 311 27.56 -12.07 -7.75
C VAL A 311 26.90 -10.94 -6.95
N LYS A 312 27.14 -9.69 -7.37
CA LYS A 312 26.53 -8.52 -6.75
C LYS A 312 25.00 -8.66 -6.79
N PRO A 313 24.31 -8.56 -5.64
CA PRO A 313 22.85 -8.55 -5.61
C PRO A 313 22.29 -7.45 -6.52
N THR A 314 21.17 -7.69 -7.19
CA THR A 314 20.53 -6.71 -8.07
C THR A 314 19.03 -6.63 -7.82
N ALA A 315 18.50 -5.42 -7.93
CA ALA A 315 17.07 -5.13 -8.03
C ALA A 315 16.83 -4.35 -9.32
N ILE A 316 15.85 -4.73 -10.13
CA ILE A 316 15.55 -4.09 -11.40
C ILE A 316 14.11 -3.60 -11.39
N ILE A 317 13.93 -2.31 -11.63
CA ILE A 317 12.63 -1.67 -11.81
C ILE A 317 12.69 -0.94 -13.13
N LYS A 318 12.01 -1.43 -14.16
CA LYS A 318 12.07 -0.79 -15.47
C LYS A 318 10.78 -0.85 -16.27
N ASN A 319 10.70 -0.03 -17.32
CA ASN A 319 9.56 0.04 -18.24
C ASN A 319 8.23 0.26 -17.47
N ILE A 320 8.20 1.32 -16.66
CA ILE A 320 7.06 1.67 -15.82
C ILE A 320 6.37 2.90 -16.42
N LEU A 321 5.09 2.78 -16.76
CA LEU A 321 4.28 3.86 -17.29
C LEU A 321 3.13 4.18 -16.32
N TYR A 322 3.06 5.45 -15.90
CA TYR A 322 1.88 6.04 -15.28
C TYR A 322 1.26 7.01 -16.28
N GLU A 323 -0.01 6.81 -16.60
CA GLU A 323 -0.76 7.59 -17.58
C GLU A 323 -2.12 8.00 -17.03
N ASP A 324 -2.58 9.21 -17.32
CA ASP A 324 -3.94 9.68 -16.96
C ASP A 324 -4.26 9.50 -15.46
N VAL A 325 -3.36 9.97 -14.59
CA VAL A 325 -3.52 9.87 -13.14
C VAL A 325 -3.96 11.20 -12.55
N THR A 326 -5.08 11.19 -11.83
CA THR A 326 -5.58 12.36 -11.09
C THR A 326 -5.51 12.11 -9.60
N MET A 327 -4.77 12.95 -8.88
CA MET A 327 -4.66 12.92 -7.42
C MET A 327 -5.33 14.16 -6.82
N LEU A 328 -6.32 13.94 -5.95
CA LEU A 328 -6.97 15.03 -5.22
C LEU A 328 -6.53 15.01 -3.76
N GLU A 329 -5.97 16.13 -3.32
CA GLU A 329 -5.52 16.34 -1.94
C GLU A 329 -4.65 15.20 -1.39
N PRO A 330 -3.58 14.80 -2.10
CA PRO A 330 -2.63 13.83 -1.56
C PRO A 330 -2.02 14.35 -0.25
N GLN A 331 -1.92 13.48 0.75
CA GLN A 331 -1.57 13.86 2.12
C GLN A 331 -0.06 13.97 2.36
N TRP A 332 0.75 13.27 1.55
CA TRP A 332 2.20 13.22 1.77
C TRP A 332 3.05 13.41 0.51
N TRP A 333 3.36 12.33 -0.21
CA TRP A 333 4.18 12.37 -1.42
C TRP A 333 3.32 11.98 -2.62
N PRO A 334 2.83 12.95 -3.42
CA PRO A 334 2.07 12.64 -4.62
C PRO A 334 2.90 11.81 -5.60
N ILE A 335 4.21 12.10 -5.70
CA ILE A 335 5.15 11.31 -6.50
C ILE A 335 6.38 10.97 -5.64
N TRP A 336 6.74 9.70 -5.56
CA TRP A 336 7.98 9.23 -4.95
C TRP A 336 8.63 8.15 -5.81
N ILE A 337 9.89 8.35 -6.21
CA ILE A 337 10.68 7.36 -6.94
C ILE A 337 12.03 7.26 -6.22
N GLY A 338 12.38 6.10 -5.66
CA GLY A 338 13.68 5.94 -4.99
C GLY A 338 13.71 4.81 -3.95
N PRO A 339 14.48 4.93 -2.85
CA PRO A 339 14.48 3.92 -1.83
C PRO A 339 13.14 3.91 -1.09
N GLN A 340 12.80 2.74 -0.56
CA GLN A 340 11.64 2.54 0.27
C GLN A 340 11.70 3.43 1.51
N GLN A 341 10.64 4.23 1.69
CA GLN A 341 10.37 4.91 2.95
C GLN A 341 9.60 3.96 3.86
N GLN A 342 10.34 3.18 4.64
CA GLN A 342 9.77 2.29 5.64
C GLN A 342 10.71 2.22 6.83
N GLN A 343 10.26 2.71 7.97
CA GLN A 343 10.86 2.42 9.27
C GLN A 343 9.76 1.79 10.12
N GLN A 344 9.82 0.46 10.30
CA GLN A 344 8.90 -0.18 11.24
C GLN A 344 9.30 0.22 12.68
N PRO A 345 8.35 0.34 13.61
CA PRO A 345 8.66 0.54 15.01
C PRO A 345 9.61 -0.56 15.51
N GLY A 346 10.74 -0.17 16.10
CA GLY A 346 11.77 -1.10 16.59
C GLY A 346 12.88 -1.42 15.60
N ASP A 347 12.71 -1.13 14.30
CA ASP A 347 13.77 -1.29 13.31
C ASP A 347 14.77 -0.13 13.39
N SER A 348 16.07 -0.47 13.34
CA SER A 348 17.08 0.52 13.00
C SER A 348 16.83 1.05 11.59
N LEU A 349 16.95 2.36 11.39
CA LEU A 349 16.77 2.98 10.06
C LEU A 349 17.68 2.33 9.01
N GLY A 350 18.92 1.98 9.38
CA GLY A 350 19.86 1.31 8.49
C GLY A 350 20.07 2.08 7.18
N LEU A 351 19.89 1.39 6.05
CA LEU A 351 19.91 1.96 4.70
C LEU A 351 18.50 2.32 4.18
N LYS A 352 17.47 2.19 5.02
CA LYS A 352 16.09 2.55 4.66
C LYS A 352 15.95 4.06 4.67
N CYS A 353 15.02 4.58 3.87
CA CYS A 353 14.70 5.99 3.92
C CYS A 353 13.73 6.29 5.05
N SER A 354 14.00 7.37 5.78
CA SER A 354 13.13 7.80 6.87
C SER A 354 11.78 8.23 6.34
N LEU A 355 10.72 7.87 7.07
CA LEU A 355 9.42 8.51 6.90
C LEU A 355 9.54 10.02 7.10
N LEU A 356 10.43 10.49 7.98
CA LEU A 356 10.61 11.92 8.25
C LEU A 356 11.41 12.68 7.18
N TYR A 357 11.87 12.02 6.11
CA TYR A 357 12.54 12.72 5.02
C TYR A 357 11.67 13.87 4.47
N PRO A 358 12.24 15.04 4.12
CA PRO A 358 13.66 15.44 4.18
C PRO A 358 14.17 16.00 5.52
N ILE A 359 13.45 15.90 6.64
CA ILE A 359 14.01 16.34 7.95
C ILE A 359 15.25 15.53 8.31
N GLN A 360 15.22 14.23 7.98
CA GLN A 360 16.40 13.39 7.93
C GLN A 360 16.84 13.32 6.47
N ASP A 361 18.01 13.88 6.18
CA ASP A 361 18.54 14.14 4.83
C ASP A 361 19.19 12.90 4.20
N TRP A 362 19.27 11.79 4.93
CA TRP A 362 19.83 10.55 4.43
C TRP A 362 18.76 9.64 3.82
N CYS A 363 18.76 9.55 2.49
CA CYS A 363 17.84 8.70 1.74
C CYS A 363 18.46 8.24 0.40
N PRO A 364 19.71 7.74 0.35
CA PRO A 364 20.31 7.33 -0.91
C PRO A 364 19.63 6.07 -1.44
N SER A 365 19.38 6.02 -2.75
CA SER A 365 19.06 4.74 -3.38
C SER A 365 20.25 3.77 -3.28
N PRO A 366 19.99 2.47 -3.07
CA PRO A 366 21.01 1.44 -3.16
C PRO A 366 21.67 1.44 -4.56
N ASP A 367 23.00 1.32 -4.62
CA ASP A 367 23.79 1.28 -5.86
C ASP A 367 23.59 0.00 -6.70
N CYS A 368 22.78 -0.92 -6.19
CA CYS A 368 22.47 -2.19 -6.81
C CYS A 368 21.00 -2.30 -7.27
N ALA A 369 20.19 -1.27 -6.99
CA ALA A 369 18.86 -1.14 -7.56
C ALA A 369 18.93 -0.29 -8.82
N THR A 370 18.35 -0.75 -9.92
CA THR A 370 18.25 -0.04 -11.19
C THR A 370 16.83 0.48 -11.37
N PHE A 371 16.70 1.76 -11.73
CA PHE A 371 15.45 2.40 -12.13
C PHE A 371 15.63 2.89 -13.56
N GLU A 372 14.90 2.32 -14.51
CA GLU A 372 15.09 2.62 -15.93
C GLU A 372 13.76 2.78 -16.65
N ASN A 373 13.67 3.76 -17.56
CA ASN A 373 12.48 3.96 -18.40
C ASN A 373 11.18 4.06 -17.57
N ILE A 374 11.14 5.06 -16.69
CA ILE A 374 9.97 5.39 -15.88
C ILE A 374 9.32 6.63 -16.48
N ALA A 375 8.10 6.49 -16.98
CA ALA A 375 7.37 7.56 -17.64
C ALA A 375 6.11 7.95 -16.85
N LEU A 376 5.94 9.25 -16.64
CA LEU A 376 4.76 9.86 -16.04
C LEU A 376 4.11 10.77 -17.08
N LYS A 377 2.93 10.41 -17.58
CA LYS A 377 2.21 11.09 -18.64
C LYS A 377 0.84 11.55 -18.16
N ASN A 378 0.48 12.81 -18.43
CA ASN A 378 -0.81 13.40 -18.09
C ASN A 378 -1.20 13.18 -16.61
N ILE A 379 -0.35 13.69 -15.71
CA ILE A 379 -0.54 13.55 -14.27
C ILE A 379 -1.10 14.86 -13.71
N HIS A 380 -2.24 14.81 -13.04
CA HIS A 380 -2.90 15.97 -12.45
C HIS A 380 -2.93 15.86 -10.93
N ILE A 381 -2.29 16.80 -10.25
CA ILE A 381 -2.30 16.90 -8.79
C ILE A 381 -3.03 18.18 -8.39
N GLU A 382 -4.13 18.05 -7.68
CA GLU A 382 -4.96 19.17 -7.28
C GLU A 382 -5.17 19.22 -5.76
N TYR A 383 -5.05 20.42 -5.20
CA TYR A 383 -5.34 20.71 -3.80
C TYR A 383 -6.53 21.68 -3.73
N ASN A 384 -7.71 21.19 -3.35
CA ASN A 384 -8.96 21.98 -3.34
C ASN A 384 -9.36 22.51 -1.96
N ARG A 385 -8.65 22.14 -0.87
CA ARG A 385 -8.96 22.63 0.48
C ARG A 385 -8.78 24.14 0.60
N ILE A 386 -9.92 24.84 0.54
CA ILE A 386 -10.10 26.27 0.82
C ILE A 386 -10.25 26.53 2.33
N GLU A 387 -10.35 25.48 3.16
CA GLU A 387 -10.54 25.66 4.60
C GLU A 387 -9.28 26.20 5.27
N LYS A 388 -9.42 27.44 5.76
CA LYS A 388 -8.40 28.31 6.36
C LYS A 388 -7.95 27.86 7.76
N SER A 389 -8.06 26.58 8.09
CA SER A 389 -7.67 26.15 9.43
C SER A 389 -6.14 26.19 9.53
N LEU A 390 -5.62 26.93 10.51
CA LEU A 390 -4.18 27.02 10.80
C LEU A 390 -3.57 25.64 11.12
N LYS A 391 -4.39 24.62 11.40
CA LYS A 391 -3.94 23.24 11.62
C LYS A 391 -3.49 22.57 10.31
N ASP A 392 -3.97 23.04 9.15
CA ASP A 392 -3.62 22.51 7.82
C ASP A 392 -2.30 23.08 7.26
N ILE A 393 -1.68 24.04 7.96
CA ILE A 393 -0.42 24.70 7.54
C ILE A 393 0.80 23.76 7.66
N ALA A 394 0.67 22.65 8.39
CA ALA A 394 1.73 21.64 8.52
C ALA A 394 1.76 20.65 7.34
N LEU A 395 0.82 20.75 6.38
CA LEU A 395 0.79 19.85 5.24
C LEU A 395 1.89 20.21 4.23
N TRP A 396 2.67 19.20 3.90
CA TRP A 396 3.92 19.25 3.15
C TRP A 396 3.59 19.60 1.68
N PRO A 397 3.96 20.77 1.15
CA PRO A 397 3.51 21.24 -0.17
C PRO A 397 4.33 20.64 -1.32
N TRP A 398 4.84 19.42 -1.17
CA TRP A 398 5.75 18.82 -2.13
C TRP A 398 4.96 18.07 -3.19
N VAL A 399 5.31 18.29 -4.45
CA VAL A 399 4.67 17.60 -5.59
C VAL A 399 5.27 16.21 -5.76
N GLY A 400 6.54 16.05 -5.35
CA GLY A 400 7.15 14.74 -5.22
C GLY A 400 8.64 14.76 -4.93
N SER A 401 9.25 13.59 -5.00
CA SER A 401 10.67 13.36 -4.78
C SER A 401 11.19 12.21 -5.65
N ILE A 402 12.37 12.39 -6.24
CA ILE A 402 13.12 11.37 -6.96
C ILE A 402 14.49 11.25 -6.30
N GLN A 403 14.76 10.11 -5.68
CA GLN A 403 15.94 9.87 -4.86
C GLN A 403 16.77 8.73 -5.45
N GLY A 404 17.68 9.04 -6.34
CA GLY A 404 18.70 8.14 -6.89
C GLY A 404 19.99 8.14 -6.07
N ASN A 405 21.00 7.44 -6.55
CA ASN A 405 22.33 7.40 -5.94
C ASN A 405 23.28 8.33 -6.70
N VAL A 406 23.77 9.40 -6.07
CA VAL A 406 24.66 10.37 -6.74
C VAL A 406 26.04 9.83 -7.08
N THR A 407 26.52 8.83 -6.32
CA THR A 407 27.86 8.25 -6.47
C THR A 407 27.86 7.16 -7.53
N PHE A 408 26.80 6.36 -7.55
CA PHE A 408 26.58 5.26 -8.47
C PHE A 408 25.23 5.45 -9.14
N PRO A 409 25.12 6.36 -10.11
CA PRO A 409 23.82 6.72 -10.64
C PRO A 409 23.13 5.50 -11.22
N ASN A 410 21.89 5.34 -10.78
CA ASN A 410 21.11 4.13 -10.94
C ASN A 410 19.68 4.45 -11.42
N MET A 411 19.46 5.70 -11.81
CA MET A 411 18.21 6.20 -12.37
C MET A 411 18.46 6.77 -13.76
N GLU A 412 17.89 6.11 -14.75
CA GLU A 412 18.03 6.44 -16.18
C GLU A 412 16.65 6.59 -16.83
N SER A 413 16.53 7.53 -17.76
CA SER A 413 15.31 7.72 -18.57
C SER A 413 14.02 7.91 -17.76
N VAL A 414 14.06 8.74 -16.71
CA VAL A 414 12.84 9.17 -16.01
C VAL A 414 12.21 10.34 -16.75
N THR A 415 11.01 10.17 -17.27
CA THR A 415 10.35 11.14 -18.16
C THR A 415 9.04 11.65 -17.60
N PHE A 416 8.78 12.95 -17.79
CA PHE A 416 7.57 13.63 -17.36
C PHE A 416 6.93 14.31 -18.57
N SER A 417 5.71 13.96 -18.91
CA SER A 417 4.93 14.58 -19.98
C SER A 417 3.61 15.08 -19.41
N GLU A 418 3.33 16.38 -19.53
CA GLU A 418 2.06 16.96 -19.08
C GLU A 418 1.75 16.72 -17.58
N VAL A 419 2.79 16.63 -16.74
CA VAL A 419 2.61 16.57 -15.29
C VAL A 419 2.27 17.97 -14.77
N SER A 420 1.24 18.07 -13.95
CA SER A 420 0.72 19.33 -13.45
C SER A 420 0.37 19.24 -11.99
N ALA A 421 0.76 20.24 -11.22
CA ALA A 421 0.34 20.39 -9.84
C ALA A 421 -0.19 21.80 -9.60
N LYS A 422 -1.42 21.92 -9.11
CA LYS A 422 -2.00 23.21 -8.71
C LYS A 422 -1.58 23.51 -7.27
N PRO A 423 -0.64 24.44 -7.02
CA PRO A 423 -0.19 24.72 -5.66
C PRO A 423 -1.30 25.37 -4.83
N ILE A 424 -1.24 25.17 -3.51
CA ILE A 424 -2.12 25.85 -2.55
C ILE A 424 -1.79 27.36 -2.60
N ASN A 425 -2.65 28.15 -3.25
CA ASN A 425 -2.44 29.57 -3.56
C ASN A 425 -2.18 30.49 -2.34
N PHE A 426 -2.37 30.02 -1.10
CA PHE A 426 -2.37 30.87 0.09
C PHE A 426 -1.11 30.80 0.96
N LEU A 427 -0.26 29.78 0.80
CA LEU A 427 0.93 29.61 1.65
C LEU A 427 2.16 30.30 1.05
N ARG A 428 2.35 31.59 1.37
CA ARG A 428 3.71 32.18 1.36
C ARG A 428 4.47 31.60 2.55
N PRO A 429 5.52 30.78 2.37
CA PRO A 429 6.13 30.04 3.46
C PRO A 429 6.98 30.96 4.33
N THR A 430 6.45 31.41 5.47
CA THR A 430 7.17 32.27 6.44
C THR A 430 7.67 31.55 7.69
N LEU A 431 7.38 30.26 7.87
CA LEU A 431 7.86 29.44 9.01
C LEU A 431 8.31 28.04 8.53
N PRO A 432 9.27 27.40 9.23
CA PRO A 432 10.53 27.07 8.57
C PRO A 432 11.08 25.65 8.84
N TRP A 433 11.63 24.97 7.83
CA TRP A 433 13.01 24.43 7.73
C TRP A 433 13.00 22.99 7.14
N PRO A 434 14.12 22.49 6.55
CA PRO A 434 15.47 23.05 6.56
C PRO A 434 15.77 23.98 5.37
N PHE A 435 17.03 24.34 5.21
CA PHE A 435 17.44 25.73 5.14
C PHE A 435 17.11 26.53 3.88
N ARG A 436 16.64 27.79 4.07
CA ARG A 436 17.10 28.90 3.23
C ARG A 436 18.62 28.95 3.37
N VAL A 437 19.31 28.06 2.66
CA VAL A 437 20.59 28.45 2.10
C VAL A 437 20.21 29.58 1.15
N LYS A 438 20.64 30.81 1.44
CA LYS A 438 20.49 31.94 0.52
C LYS A 438 20.95 31.45 -0.87
N GLY A 439 20.01 31.33 -1.81
CA GLY A 439 20.31 30.92 -3.18
C GLY A 439 19.64 29.64 -3.69
N VAL A 440 18.99 28.83 -2.85
CA VAL A 440 18.29 27.61 -3.32
C VAL A 440 16.83 27.94 -3.67
N LYS A 441 16.52 27.97 -4.96
CA LYS A 441 15.14 27.94 -5.45
C LYS A 441 14.57 26.58 -5.07
N ARG A 442 13.42 26.56 -4.37
CA ARG A 442 12.77 25.28 -4.03
C ARG A 442 12.21 24.68 -5.31
N SER A 443 12.74 23.53 -5.71
CA SER A 443 12.12 22.70 -6.72
C SER A 443 10.85 22.08 -6.13
N TYR A 444 9.84 21.90 -6.97
CA TYR A 444 8.63 21.17 -6.60
C TYR A 444 8.85 19.65 -6.59
N LEU A 445 9.95 19.23 -7.20
CA LEU A 445 10.44 17.87 -7.29
C LEU A 445 11.94 17.90 -6.96
N ASP A 446 12.35 17.20 -5.91
CA ASP A 446 13.78 16.99 -5.65
C ASP A 446 14.26 15.85 -6.55
N CYS A 447 15.26 16.08 -7.41
CA CYS A 447 15.84 15.01 -8.22
C CYS A 447 17.31 14.84 -7.88
N VAL A 448 17.62 13.75 -7.18
CA VAL A 448 18.96 13.36 -6.77
C VAL A 448 19.38 12.14 -7.59
N GLY A 449 20.59 12.12 -8.16
CA GLY A 449 21.15 10.93 -8.81
C GLY A 449 20.49 10.48 -10.13
N VAL A 450 19.78 11.37 -10.81
CA VAL A 450 19.14 11.10 -12.12
C VAL A 450 20.09 11.48 -13.26
N GLN A 451 20.46 10.53 -14.14
CA GLN A 451 21.43 10.80 -15.22
C GLN A 451 20.81 11.38 -16.49
N GLN A 452 19.61 10.93 -16.88
CA GLN A 452 19.01 11.23 -18.19
C GLN A 452 17.51 11.55 -18.09
N GLY A 453 17.16 12.42 -17.15
CA GLY A 453 15.77 12.80 -16.92
C GLY A 453 15.26 13.82 -17.96
N VAL A 454 14.01 13.66 -18.42
CA VAL A 454 13.41 14.52 -19.45
C VAL A 454 12.04 15.05 -19.03
N GLN A 455 11.75 16.30 -19.38
CA GLN A 455 10.48 16.96 -19.12
C GLN A 455 9.86 17.56 -20.40
N TYR A 456 8.60 17.24 -20.65
CA TYR A 456 7.74 17.75 -21.72
C TYR A 456 6.50 18.43 -21.10
N GLU A 457 6.27 19.70 -21.45
CA GLU A 457 5.05 20.48 -21.16
C GLU A 457 4.56 20.53 -19.69
N THR A 458 5.37 20.07 -18.75
CA THR A 458 5.03 19.89 -17.34
C THR A 458 5.14 21.21 -16.58
N LYS A 459 4.20 21.46 -15.64
CA LYS A 459 4.18 22.65 -14.78
C LYS A 459 4.02 22.24 -13.33
N PRO A 460 4.95 22.61 -12.44
CA PRO A 460 6.09 23.52 -12.67
C PRO A 460 7.30 22.86 -13.34
N LYS A 461 8.19 23.68 -13.91
CA LYS A 461 9.48 23.23 -14.46
C LYS A 461 10.41 22.77 -13.35
N THR A 462 10.99 21.59 -13.48
CA THR A 462 12.01 21.07 -12.55
C THR A 462 13.40 21.52 -13.03
N GLU A 463 14.31 21.81 -12.11
CA GLU A 463 15.65 22.32 -12.44
C GLU A 463 16.65 21.20 -12.82
N CYS A 464 16.31 19.94 -12.52
CA CYS A 464 17.17 18.76 -12.64
C CYS A 464 16.84 17.83 -13.82
N LEU A 465 15.80 18.14 -14.62
CA LEU A 465 15.44 17.40 -15.82
C LEU A 465 15.76 18.24 -17.06
N THR A 466 16.20 17.57 -18.12
CA THR A 466 16.39 18.22 -19.42
C THR A 466 15.02 18.56 -19.99
N ILE A 467 14.77 19.83 -20.28
CA ILE A 467 13.55 20.23 -20.99
C ILE A 467 13.78 19.93 -22.46
N VAL A 468 12.99 19.01 -22.99
CA VAL A 468 12.98 18.70 -24.41
C VAL A 468 11.79 19.43 -25.02
N ASN A 469 12.07 20.40 -25.89
CA ASN A 469 11.04 21.19 -26.59
C ASN A 469 10.54 20.49 -27.86
N THR A 470 10.90 19.23 -28.10
CA THR A 470 10.36 18.45 -29.22
C THR A 470 9.03 17.80 -28.83
N PRO A 471 8.05 17.77 -29.74
CA PRO A 471 6.81 17.03 -29.53
C PRO A 471 7.12 15.56 -29.18
N PRO A 472 6.36 14.94 -28.27
CA PRO A 472 6.58 13.54 -27.90
C PRO A 472 6.45 12.65 -29.15
N ILE A 473 7.50 11.86 -29.42
CA ILE A 473 7.44 10.78 -30.41
C ILE A 473 6.66 9.65 -29.73
N LEU A 474 5.39 9.50 -30.08
CA LEU A 474 4.59 8.34 -29.67
C LEU A 474 5.29 7.06 -30.18
N PRO A 475 5.35 5.98 -29.38
CA PRO A 475 5.83 4.70 -29.88
C PRO A 475 4.98 4.33 -31.10
N ALA A 476 5.66 4.00 -32.21
CA ALA A 476 5.03 3.62 -33.45
C ALA A 476 4.06 2.47 -33.15
N GLY A 477 2.77 2.69 -33.41
CA GLY A 477 1.82 1.59 -33.48
C GLY A 477 2.31 0.64 -34.56
N ASP A 478 2.31 -0.65 -34.25
CA ASP A 478 2.47 -1.72 -35.23
C ASP A 478 1.37 -1.57 -36.28
N ASP A 479 1.72 -0.88 -37.37
CA ASP A 479 0.87 -0.76 -38.54
C ASP A 479 0.99 -2.08 -39.32
N ASP A 480 0.12 -3.01 -38.94
CA ASP A 480 -0.08 -4.30 -39.58
C ASP A 480 -0.66 -4.09 -40.99
N THR A 481 0.20 -3.66 -41.92
CA THR A 481 -0.12 -3.60 -43.34
C THR A 481 0.33 -4.89 -44.00
N SER A 482 -0.60 -5.82 -44.06
CA SER A 482 -0.62 -6.96 -44.97
C SER A 482 -0.30 -6.52 -46.41
N GLY A 483 0.92 -6.78 -46.85
CA GLY A 483 1.35 -6.62 -48.23
C GLY A 483 0.71 -7.67 -49.13
N VAL A 484 -0.36 -7.27 -49.81
CA VAL A 484 -0.84 -7.93 -51.03
C VAL A 484 0.06 -7.50 -52.19
N SER A 485 0.61 -8.51 -52.86
CA SER A 485 1.30 -8.43 -54.15
C SER A 485 0.42 -7.83 -55.24
N ASP A 486 0.96 -6.92 -56.05
CA ASP A 486 0.93 -7.07 -57.52
C ASP A 486 1.78 -6.02 -58.25
N ASP A 487 2.61 -6.56 -59.16
CA ASP A 487 3.04 -6.10 -60.48
C ASP A 487 3.30 -4.61 -60.79
N GLY A 488 4.55 -4.38 -61.21
CA GLY A 488 4.82 -3.93 -62.58
C GLY A 488 5.04 -2.43 -62.80
N GLY A 489 6.26 -2.06 -63.19
CA GLY A 489 6.50 -0.78 -63.86
C GLY A 489 7.93 -0.28 -63.82
N GLU A 490 8.69 -0.59 -64.87
CA GLU A 490 9.93 0.10 -65.27
C GLU A 490 9.70 1.61 -65.46
N ASN A 491 10.62 2.46 -64.97
CA ASN A 491 11.45 3.37 -65.77
C ASN A 491 12.10 4.49 -64.93
N ASN A 492 13.42 4.55 -65.05
CA ASN A 492 14.29 5.71 -65.34
C ASN A 492 14.32 6.99 -64.45
N ASP A 493 15.59 7.29 -64.13
CA ASP A 493 16.28 8.59 -64.13
C ASP A 493 16.23 9.55 -62.92
N GLU A 494 17.45 9.72 -62.35
CA GLU A 494 18.13 10.94 -61.90
C GLU A 494 17.37 11.99 -61.06
N LEU A 495 17.69 12.08 -59.75
CA LEU A 495 18.69 13.01 -59.16
C LEU A 495 18.81 12.80 -57.65
#